data_AF-A0A524NBB3-F1
#
_entry.id   AF-A0A524NBB3-F1
#
_cell.length_a   1.000
_cell.length_b   1.000
_cell.length_c   1.000
_cell.angle_alpha   90.00
_cell.angle_beta   90.00
_cell.angle_gamma   90.00
#
_symmetry.space_group_name_H-M   'P 1'
#
loop_
_entity.id
_entity.type
_entity.pdbx_description
1 polymer ?
#
loop_
_entity_poly.entity_id
_entity_poly.type
_entity_poly.pdbx_seq_one_letter_code
_entity_poly.pdbx_strand_id
1 'polypeptide(L)'
;MFVNHLPKHYSGFLAKESKNTQIPKNQGFIVSNKLLDDIKKLDIPAEELKAKGLEFIRKSNSQGKLYFITNLSNQFHGDSLTLAADYKYLSIMDPQTNKQGYIETTNSFFLEIPPGKSYFIQTLKSKPNEDRWRSYQPYDTLKLNNG
;
A
#
# COMPACT_ATOMS: atom_id res chain seq x y z
N MET A 1 -48.57 18.53 19.89
CA MET A 1 -47.44 19.28 20.47
C MET A 1 -46.14 18.57 20.12
N PHE A 2 -45.41 19.00 19.08
CA PHE A 2 -44.06 18.51 18.75
C PHE A 2 -43.12 19.63 18.24
N VAL A 3 -43.57 20.88 18.23
CA VAL A 3 -42.92 21.99 17.50
C VAL A 3 -41.78 22.66 18.32
N ASN A 4 -41.64 22.36 19.61
CA ASN A 4 -40.75 23.12 20.51
C ASN A 4 -39.45 22.39 20.92
N HIS A 5 -39.12 21.26 20.30
CA HIS A 5 -37.91 20.48 20.66
C HIS A 5 -37.11 20.04 19.42
N LEU A 6 -36.92 20.94 18.45
CA LEU A 6 -35.90 20.68 17.43
C LEU A 6 -34.51 20.69 18.08
N PRO A 7 -33.69 19.65 17.87
CA PRO A 7 -32.31 19.62 18.36
C PRO A 7 -31.54 20.82 17.80
N LYS A 8 -30.90 21.60 18.68
CA LYS A 8 -30.03 22.72 18.28
C LYS A 8 -28.84 22.27 17.41
N HIS A 9 -28.48 20.99 17.50
CA HIS A 9 -27.44 20.35 16.72
C HIS A 9 -27.99 19.06 16.12
N TYR A 10 -27.96 18.95 14.81
CA TYR A 10 -28.24 17.71 14.08
C TYR A 10 -27.03 17.36 13.22
N SER A 11 -26.70 16.07 13.15
CA SER A 11 -25.61 15.56 12.35
C SER A 11 -26.05 15.46 10.89
N GLY A 12 -25.97 16.55 10.14
CA GLY A 12 -26.31 16.61 8.71
C GLY A 12 -25.31 17.42 7.91
N PHE A 13 -25.22 17.14 6.60
CA PHE A 13 -24.35 17.85 5.65
C PHE A 13 -24.56 19.38 5.72
N LEU A 14 -25.82 19.81 5.84
CA LEU A 14 -26.23 21.23 5.95
C LEU A 14 -25.83 21.89 7.28
N ALA A 15 -25.55 21.13 8.34
CA ALA A 15 -25.07 21.68 9.61
C ALA A 15 -23.59 22.13 9.56
N LYS A 16 -22.84 21.71 8.53
CA LYS A 16 -21.42 22.03 8.34
C LYS A 16 -21.16 23.24 7.44
N GLU A 17 -22.12 23.67 6.63
CA GLU A 17 -21.92 24.73 5.62
C GLU A 17 -21.65 26.11 6.22
N SER A 18 -22.05 26.37 7.47
CA SER A 18 -21.80 27.66 8.14
C SER A 18 -20.38 27.83 8.69
N LYS A 19 -19.54 26.78 8.65
CA LYS A 19 -18.11 26.92 8.91
C LYS A 19 -17.39 27.02 7.58
N ASN A 20 -17.28 28.26 7.07
CA ASN A 20 -16.17 28.65 6.20
C ASN A 20 -14.89 28.28 6.96
N THR A 21 -14.42 27.06 6.72
CA THR A 21 -13.25 26.51 7.39
C THR A 21 -12.10 27.21 6.71
N GLN A 22 -11.70 28.34 7.27
CA GLN A 22 -10.54 29.08 6.81
C GLN A 22 -9.39 28.09 6.82
N ILE A 23 -8.91 27.74 5.62
CA ILE A 23 -7.77 26.86 5.45
C ILE A 23 -6.62 27.53 6.21
N PRO A 24 -6.06 26.88 7.26
CA PRO A 24 -5.04 27.52 8.08
C PRO A 24 -3.86 27.88 7.17
N LYS A 25 -3.55 29.19 7.09
CA LYS A 25 -2.49 29.76 6.24
C LYS A 25 -1.08 29.20 6.52
N ASN A 26 -0.91 28.44 7.61
CA ASN A 26 0.38 27.89 8.08
C ASN A 26 0.64 26.43 7.68
N GLN A 27 -0.20 25.83 6.84
CA GLN A 27 0.11 24.55 6.22
C GLN A 27 0.53 24.82 4.77
N GLY A 28 1.71 24.33 4.39
CA GLY A 28 2.24 24.47 3.03
C GLY A 28 1.38 23.68 2.05
N PHE A 29 0.35 24.33 1.52
CA PHE A 29 -0.52 23.77 0.51
C PHE A 29 -0.13 24.30 -0.87
N ILE A 30 -0.09 23.41 -1.84
CA ILE A 30 0.12 23.75 -3.24
C ILE A 30 -1.21 23.54 -3.96
N VAL A 31 -1.77 24.62 -4.49
CA VAL A 31 -2.93 24.54 -5.39
C VAL A 31 -2.39 24.31 -6.79
N SER A 32 -2.65 23.13 -7.34
CA SER A 32 -2.12 22.73 -8.64
C SER A 32 -3.22 22.74 -9.71
N ASN A 33 -2.92 23.38 -10.84
CA ASN A 33 -3.72 23.26 -12.07
C ASN A 33 -3.19 22.15 -12.99
N LYS A 34 -2.00 21.61 -12.70
CA LYS A 34 -1.32 20.54 -13.46
C LYS A 34 -0.66 19.56 -12.50
N LEU A 35 -1.50 18.77 -11.83
CA LEU A 35 -1.11 17.93 -10.69
C LEU A 35 0.14 17.08 -10.95
N LEU A 36 0.21 16.40 -12.09
CA LEU A 36 1.33 15.52 -12.42
C LEU A 36 2.65 16.28 -12.62
N ASP A 37 2.61 17.45 -13.25
CA ASP A 37 3.81 18.26 -13.48
C ASP A 37 4.33 18.83 -12.16
N ASP A 38 3.42 19.27 -11.29
CA ASP A 38 3.81 19.86 -10.01
C ASP A 38 4.32 18.79 -9.03
N ILE A 39 3.76 17.59 -9.01
CA ILE A 39 4.30 16.45 -8.24
C ILE A 39 5.71 16.08 -8.71
N LYS A 40 5.95 16.06 -10.03
CA LYS A 40 7.29 15.78 -10.59
C LYS A 40 8.34 16.82 -10.15
N LYS A 41 7.98 18.10 -10.10
CA LYS A 41 8.87 19.17 -9.62
C LYS A 41 9.22 19.05 -8.14
N LEU A 42 8.35 18.43 -7.36
CA LEU A 42 8.54 18.21 -5.92
C LEU A 42 9.38 16.95 -5.62
N ASP A 43 9.90 16.27 -6.64
CA ASP A 43 10.69 15.04 -6.53
C ASP A 43 10.01 13.96 -5.67
N ILE A 44 8.67 13.90 -5.75
CA ILE A 44 7.89 12.91 -5.03
C ILE A 44 7.94 11.60 -5.84
N PRO A 45 8.53 10.53 -5.30
CA PRO A 45 8.67 9.28 -6.03
C PRO A 45 7.31 8.61 -6.21
N ALA A 46 7.06 8.10 -7.42
CA ALA A 46 5.88 7.32 -7.75
C ALA A 46 6.08 5.84 -7.41
N GLU A 47 5.02 5.17 -6.97
CA GLU A 47 5.04 3.74 -6.69
C GLU A 47 4.86 2.92 -7.98
N GLU A 48 5.75 1.97 -8.22
CA GLU A 48 5.72 1.10 -9.41
C GLU A 48 4.55 0.09 -9.37
N LEU A 49 4.08 -0.27 -8.17
CA LEU A 49 3.06 -1.30 -7.93
C LEU A 49 1.80 -1.11 -8.80
N LYS A 50 1.30 0.13 -8.89
CA LYS A 50 0.10 0.44 -9.68
C LYS A 50 0.30 0.24 -11.17
N ALA A 51 1.48 0.57 -11.69
CA ALA A 51 1.81 0.36 -13.10
C ALA A 51 1.85 -1.13 -13.47
N LYS A 52 2.13 -2.01 -12.50
CA LYS A 52 2.13 -3.47 -12.66
C LYS A 52 0.78 -4.14 -12.40
N GLY A 53 -0.29 -3.38 -12.20
CA GLY A 53 -1.64 -3.92 -11.96
C GLY A 53 -1.88 -4.40 -10.53
N LEU A 54 -1.04 -3.97 -9.57
CA LEU A 54 -1.24 -4.24 -8.14
C LEU A 54 -1.98 -3.08 -7.46
N GLU A 55 -2.86 -3.42 -6.53
CA GLU A 55 -3.51 -2.47 -5.63
C GLU A 55 -2.73 -2.42 -4.32
N PHE A 56 -2.66 -1.24 -3.69
CA PHE A 56 -1.97 -1.12 -2.41
C PHE A 56 -2.50 0.01 -1.51
N ILE A 57 -2.30 -0.17 -0.21
CA ILE A 57 -2.43 0.89 0.80
C ILE A 57 -1.09 1.04 1.51
N ARG A 58 -0.61 2.27 1.67
CA ARG A 58 0.66 2.58 2.35
C ARG A 58 0.42 3.45 3.58
N LYS A 59 1.04 3.07 4.71
CA LYS A 59 1.10 3.88 5.95
C LYS A 59 2.54 4.11 6.38
N SER A 60 2.79 5.20 7.09
CA SER A 60 4.09 5.46 7.73
C SER A 60 4.01 5.10 9.21
N ASN A 61 5.09 4.55 9.76
CA ASN A 61 5.24 4.27 11.18
C ASN A 61 6.69 4.55 11.64
N SER A 62 7.00 4.24 12.90
CA SER A 62 8.33 4.47 13.48
C SER A 62 9.45 3.63 12.84
N GLN A 63 9.12 2.51 12.20
CA GLN A 63 10.08 1.60 11.58
C GLN A 63 10.33 1.92 10.09
N GLY A 64 9.35 2.53 9.42
CA GLY A 64 9.41 2.86 8.00
C GLY A 64 8.02 3.01 7.39
N LYS A 65 7.75 2.25 6.33
CA LYS A 65 6.49 2.21 5.61
C LYS A 65 5.89 0.80 5.69
N LEU A 66 4.60 0.75 5.99
CA LEU A 66 3.80 -0.47 5.95
C LEU A 66 2.92 -0.44 4.71
N TYR A 67 3.03 -1.48 3.90
CA TYR A 67 2.24 -1.70 2.72
C TYR A 67 1.29 -2.88 2.95
N PHE A 68 0.05 -2.73 2.50
CA PHE A 68 -0.81 -3.85 2.17
C PHE A 68 -0.91 -3.88 0.65
N ILE A 69 -0.39 -4.94 0.02
CA ILE A 69 -0.36 -5.12 -1.43
C ILE A 69 -1.29 -6.28 -1.78
N THR A 70 -2.14 -6.10 -2.78
CA THR A 70 -3.07 -7.13 -3.23
C THR A 70 -3.13 -7.19 -4.75
N ASN A 71 -3.20 -8.41 -5.27
CA ASN A 71 -3.42 -8.65 -6.69
C ASN A 71 -4.89 -9.00 -6.94
N LEU A 72 -5.70 -8.00 -7.29
CA LEU A 72 -7.11 -8.21 -7.62
C LEU A 72 -7.34 -8.47 -9.12
N SER A 73 -6.27 -8.49 -9.92
CA SER A 73 -6.33 -8.71 -11.36
C SER A 73 -5.63 -10.02 -11.76
N ASN A 74 -5.72 -10.38 -13.04
CA ASN A 74 -4.97 -11.49 -13.63
C ASN A 74 -3.73 -11.01 -14.40
N GLN A 75 -3.30 -9.76 -14.21
CA GLN A 75 -2.18 -9.18 -14.97
C GLN A 75 -0.82 -9.47 -14.32
N PHE A 76 -0.77 -9.41 -12.98
CA PHE A 76 0.45 -9.70 -12.22
C PHE A 76 0.50 -11.17 -11.81
N HIS A 77 1.69 -11.77 -11.86
CA HIS A 77 1.94 -13.12 -11.34
C HIS A 77 3.19 -13.11 -10.47
N GLY A 78 4.30 -12.59 -11.02
CA GLY A 78 5.53 -12.34 -10.30
C GLY A 78 6.48 -11.47 -11.10
N ASP A 79 7.12 -10.52 -10.45
CA ASP A 79 8.10 -9.63 -11.05
C ASP A 79 9.00 -9.04 -9.96
N SER A 80 10.10 -8.42 -10.38
CA SER A 80 10.89 -7.52 -9.54
C SER A 80 10.08 -6.25 -9.27
N LEU A 81 10.01 -5.88 -8.00
CA LEU A 81 9.28 -4.73 -7.49
C LEU A 81 10.23 -3.77 -6.78
N THR A 82 9.90 -2.49 -6.86
CA THR A 82 10.48 -1.43 -6.03
C THR A 82 9.38 -0.77 -5.20
N LEU A 83 9.75 -0.26 -4.01
CA LEU A 83 8.86 0.57 -3.20
C LEU A 83 9.45 1.99 -3.14
N ALA A 84 8.61 3.01 -3.19
CA ALA A 84 9.02 4.40 -3.10
C ALA A 84 9.35 4.80 -1.64
N ALA A 85 10.34 4.13 -1.05
CA ALA A 85 10.83 4.30 0.31
C ALA A 85 12.31 3.90 0.43
N ASP A 86 12.99 4.37 1.47
CA ASP A 86 14.35 3.93 1.84
C ASP A 86 14.30 2.67 2.71
N TYR A 87 14.91 1.58 2.26
CA TYR A 87 14.95 0.30 2.96
C TYR A 87 16.12 -0.58 2.52
N LYS A 88 16.54 -1.48 3.43
CA LYS A 88 17.53 -2.55 3.16
C LYS A 88 16.94 -3.95 3.34
N TYR A 89 15.88 -4.03 4.13
CA TYR A 89 15.16 -5.26 4.41
C TYR A 89 13.66 -5.00 4.34
N LEU A 90 12.93 -6.04 4.02
CA LEU A 90 11.47 -6.09 4.07
C LEU A 90 11.07 -7.23 4.99
N SER A 91 10.15 -6.99 5.91
CA SER A 91 9.39 -8.07 6.55
C SER A 91 8.10 -8.27 5.75
N ILE A 92 7.80 -9.50 5.39
CA ILE A 92 6.64 -9.88 4.60
C ILE A 92 5.79 -10.87 5.40
N MET A 93 4.47 -10.66 5.38
CA MET A 93 3.49 -11.52 6.02
C MET A 93 2.37 -11.87 5.05
N ASP A 94 2.08 -13.16 4.92
CA ASP A 94 0.84 -13.65 4.31
C ASP A 94 -0.30 -13.57 5.33
N PRO A 95 -1.31 -12.71 5.15
CA PRO A 95 -2.42 -12.57 6.10
C PRO A 95 -3.35 -13.80 6.15
N GLN A 96 -3.32 -14.66 5.14
CA GLN A 96 -4.15 -15.87 5.11
C GLN A 96 -3.53 -17.01 5.92
N THR A 97 -2.20 -17.14 5.88
CA THR A 97 -1.48 -18.24 6.55
C THR A 97 -0.73 -17.80 7.80
N ASN A 98 -0.66 -16.50 8.07
CA ASN A 98 0.20 -15.87 9.08
C ASN A 98 1.68 -16.20 8.94
N LYS A 99 2.11 -16.74 7.78
CA LYS A 99 3.52 -17.00 7.50
C LYS A 99 4.25 -15.68 7.35
N GLN A 100 5.37 -15.56 8.02
CA GLN A 100 6.24 -14.38 8.00
C GLN A 100 7.64 -14.74 7.51
N GLY A 101 8.38 -13.73 7.11
CA GLY A 101 9.78 -13.85 6.77
C GLY A 101 10.33 -12.54 6.25
N TYR A 102 11.65 -12.51 6.01
CA TYR A 102 12.30 -11.31 5.50
C TYR A 102 12.89 -11.47 4.11
N ILE A 103 12.97 -10.36 3.40
CA ILE A 103 13.69 -10.22 2.14
C ILE A 103 14.79 -9.18 2.36
N GLU A 104 16.03 -9.52 2.03
CA GLU A 104 17.13 -8.56 1.96
C GLU A 104 17.18 -7.97 0.54
N THR A 105 17.29 -6.66 0.45
CA THR A 105 17.13 -5.92 -0.81
C THR A 105 18.25 -4.92 -0.99
N THR A 106 18.82 -4.84 -2.20
CA THR A 106 19.76 -3.78 -2.55
C THR A 106 19.04 -2.59 -3.19
N ASN A 107 18.16 -2.85 -4.17
CA ASN A 107 17.38 -1.85 -4.90
C ASN A 107 15.93 -2.31 -5.17
N SER A 108 15.77 -3.60 -5.48
CA SER A 108 14.48 -4.22 -5.80
C SER A 108 14.38 -5.60 -5.16
N PHE A 109 13.20 -6.20 -5.20
CA PHE A 109 12.94 -7.55 -4.73
C PHE A 109 11.94 -8.26 -5.62
N PHE A 110 12.12 -9.56 -5.83
CA PHE A 110 11.18 -10.37 -6.58
C PHE A 110 10.06 -10.86 -5.65
N LEU A 111 8.82 -10.69 -6.07
CA LEU A 111 7.67 -11.19 -5.34
C LEU A 111 6.63 -11.77 -6.30
N GLU A 112 6.17 -12.98 -6.02
CA GLU A 112 5.03 -13.59 -6.67
C GLU A 112 3.77 -13.32 -5.86
N ILE A 113 2.76 -12.77 -6.52
CA ILE A 113 1.45 -12.52 -5.92
C ILE A 113 0.41 -13.08 -6.90
N PRO A 114 -0.05 -14.33 -6.71
CA PRO A 114 -1.13 -14.87 -7.52
C PRO A 114 -2.40 -14.02 -7.45
N PRO A 115 -3.30 -14.09 -8.46
CA PRO A 115 -4.60 -13.43 -8.39
C PRO A 115 -5.37 -13.82 -7.12
N GLY A 116 -5.95 -12.82 -6.46
CA GLY A 116 -6.64 -12.96 -5.18
C GLY A 116 -5.74 -13.05 -3.95
N LYS A 117 -4.41 -13.00 -4.10
CA LYS A 117 -3.47 -12.98 -2.96
C LYS A 117 -3.10 -11.57 -2.54
N SER A 118 -2.72 -11.46 -1.28
CA SER A 118 -2.25 -10.22 -0.68
C SER A 118 -1.13 -10.48 0.32
N TYR A 119 -0.33 -9.44 0.58
CA TYR A 119 0.74 -9.46 1.55
C TYR A 119 0.80 -8.14 2.32
N PHE A 120 1.16 -8.24 3.59
CA PHE A 120 1.70 -7.08 4.31
C PHE A 120 3.21 -7.03 4.10
N ILE A 121 3.74 -5.85 3.80
CA ILE A 121 5.16 -5.61 3.65
C ILE A 121 5.57 -4.41 4.49
N GLN A 122 6.45 -4.63 5.46
CA GLN A 122 7.04 -3.59 6.30
C GLN A 122 8.47 -3.31 5.84
N THR A 123 8.78 -2.05 5.55
CA THR A 123 10.15 -1.64 5.24
C THR A 123 11.00 -1.49 6.49
N LEU A 124 12.25 -1.92 6.41
CA LEU A 124 13.20 -1.96 7.54
C LEU A 124 14.61 -1.53 7.09
N LYS A 125 15.33 -0.86 8.00
CA LYS A 125 16.75 -0.47 7.80
C LYS A 125 17.74 -1.51 8.33
N SER A 126 17.34 -2.27 9.34
CA SER A 126 18.12 -3.33 9.97
C SER A 126 17.47 -4.69 9.72
N LYS A 127 18.28 -5.75 9.78
CA LYS A 127 17.84 -7.12 9.57
C LYS A 127 16.86 -7.54 10.69
N PRO A 128 15.65 -8.02 10.36
CA PRO A 128 14.72 -8.54 11.36
C PRO A 128 15.12 -9.94 11.85
N ASN A 129 14.59 -10.35 13.01
CA ASN A 129 14.77 -11.68 13.57
C ASN A 129 13.69 -12.66 13.06
N GLU A 130 13.63 -12.83 11.75
CA GLU A 130 12.71 -13.73 11.05
C GLU A 130 13.50 -14.64 10.11
N ASP A 131 12.89 -15.72 9.64
CA ASP A 131 13.49 -16.55 8.60
C ASP A 131 13.43 -15.87 7.24
N ARG A 132 14.37 -16.19 6.35
CA ARG A 132 14.37 -15.64 4.99
C ARG A 132 13.12 -16.10 4.25
N TRP A 133 12.38 -15.17 3.67
CA TRP A 133 11.20 -15.46 2.87
C TRP A 133 11.57 -16.34 1.68
N ARG A 134 10.86 -17.47 1.55
CA ARG A 134 10.96 -18.36 0.40
C ARG A 134 9.66 -18.23 -0.37
N SER A 135 9.74 -17.64 -1.56
CA SER A 135 8.60 -17.55 -2.48
C SER A 135 8.04 -18.94 -2.75
N TYR A 136 6.72 -19.00 -2.90
CA TYR A 136 6.02 -20.22 -3.27
C TYR A 136 6.50 -20.68 -4.64
N GLN A 137 7.07 -21.87 -4.75
CA GLN A 137 7.27 -22.52 -6.04
C GLN A 137 5.97 -23.28 -6.34
N PRO A 138 5.18 -22.95 -7.37
CA PRO A 138 4.11 -23.83 -7.79
C PRO A 138 4.73 -25.17 -8.17
N TYR A 139 4.27 -26.25 -7.55
CA TYR A 139 4.74 -27.60 -7.85
C TYR A 139 4.51 -27.87 -9.34
N ASP A 140 5.61 -28.00 -10.07
CA ASP A 140 5.58 -28.19 -11.51
C ASP A 140 5.07 -29.60 -11.85
N THR A 141 3.95 -29.64 -12.57
CA THR A 141 3.40 -30.69 -13.43
C THR A 141 3.47 -32.17 -12.97
N LEU A 142 2.33 -32.71 -12.53
CA LEU A 142 2.07 -34.15 -12.66
C LEU A 142 2.10 -34.50 -14.16
N LYS A 143 3.14 -35.22 -14.61
CA LYS A 143 3.15 -35.81 -15.94
C LYS A 143 2.00 -36.82 -16.02
N LEU A 144 0.96 -36.49 -16.77
CA LEU A 144 -0.02 -37.47 -17.20
C LEU A 144 0.68 -38.41 -18.21
N ASN A 145 1.13 -39.55 -17.71
CA ASN A 145 1.53 -40.66 -18.58
C ASN A 145 0.25 -41.22 -19.18
N ASN A 146 -0.03 -40.88 -20.44
CA ASN A 146 -1.03 -41.57 -21.23
C ASN A 146 -0.43 -42.92 -21.63
N GLY A 147 -0.86 -43.98 -20.95
CA GLY A 147 -0.62 -45.37 -21.35
C GLY A 147 -1.57 -45.81 -22.46
#